data_AF-A0AAU9WR85-F1
#
_entry.id   AF-A0AAU9WR85-F1
#
_cell.length_a   1.000
_cell.length_b   1.000
_cell.length_c   1.000
_cell.angle_alpha   90.00
_cell.angle_beta   90.00
_cell.angle_gamma   90.00
#
_symmetry.space_group_name_H-M   'P 1'
#
loop_
_entity.id
_entity.type
_entity.pdbx_description
1 polymer ?
#
loop_
_entity_poly.entity_id
_entity_poly.type
_entity_poly.pdbx_seq_one_letter_code
_entity_poly.pdbx_strand_id
1 'polypeptide(L)'
;MISSLVVDTIYQEHNHRITQWNDTLLNPALLETYAPAIWQNCSPLHNCFGFTDGTVGPTCRPDQNQEIAHNGHKRVYGLKYQSVALPNGMMANMYGPVEGTRHDSAMLADSGLLDDLEQHAFSITRELMALYGDPAYPLRVHLQVPYRGAGITPQMEL
;
A
#
# COMPACT_ATOMS: atom_id res chain seq x y z
N MET A 1 -21.10 12.86 14.62
CA MET A 1 -21.25 11.40 14.45
C MET A 1 -21.91 11.13 13.09
N ILE A 2 -21.22 11.49 12.00
CA ILE A 2 -21.62 11.22 10.60
C ILE A 2 -20.56 10.32 9.95
N SER A 3 -19.31 10.37 10.42
CA SER A 3 -18.20 9.59 9.87
C SER A 3 -18.21 8.11 10.22
N SER A 4 -18.89 7.66 11.30
CA SER A 4 -18.94 6.22 11.61
C SER A 4 -19.88 5.50 10.66
N LEU A 5 -21.11 5.98 10.46
CA LEU A 5 -22.10 5.29 9.63
C LEU A 5 -21.61 5.04 8.20
N VAL A 6 -21.02 6.04 7.54
CA VAL A 6 -20.50 5.88 6.17
C VAL A 6 -19.36 4.87 6.12
N VAL A 7 -18.41 4.95 7.06
CA VAL A 7 -17.30 4.00 7.14
C VAL A 7 -17.82 2.60 7.44
N ASP A 8 -18.71 2.46 8.41
CA ASP A 8 -19.35 1.21 8.80
C ASP A 8 -20.10 0.58 7.63
N THR A 9 -20.89 1.35 6.88
CA THR A 9 -21.59 0.86 5.68
C THR A 9 -20.61 0.41 4.60
N ILE A 10 -19.56 1.19 4.32
CA ILE A 10 -18.52 0.82 3.35
C ILE A 10 -17.84 -0.50 3.76
N TYR A 11 -17.47 -0.65 5.03
CA TYR A 11 -16.84 -1.88 5.50
C TYR A 11 -17.81 -3.06 5.56
N GLN A 12 -19.08 -2.84 5.91
CA GLN A 12 -20.07 -3.92 5.96
C GLN A 12 -20.41 -4.45 4.57
N GLU A 13 -20.57 -3.57 3.59
CA GLU A 13 -21.05 -3.95 2.25
C GLU A 13 -19.93 -4.16 1.24
N HIS A 14 -18.79 -3.49 1.41
CA HIS A 14 -17.75 -3.38 0.38
C HIS A 14 -16.33 -3.72 0.87
N ASN A 15 -16.15 -4.28 2.08
CA ASN A 15 -14.81 -4.69 2.54
C ASN A 15 -14.05 -5.54 1.52
N HIS A 16 -14.73 -6.46 0.84
CA HIS A 16 -14.13 -7.39 -0.12
C HIS A 16 -13.49 -6.67 -1.32
N ARG A 17 -13.85 -5.41 -1.60
CA ARG A 17 -13.24 -4.60 -2.67
C ARG A 17 -12.05 -3.79 -2.20
N ILE A 18 -11.91 -3.64 -0.88
CA ILE A 18 -10.96 -2.75 -0.22
C ILE A 18 -9.83 -3.57 0.40
N THR A 19 -10.14 -4.60 1.17
CA THR A 19 -9.15 -5.33 1.97
C THR A 19 -8.67 -6.63 1.32
N GLN A 20 -9.44 -7.21 0.39
CA GLN A 20 -9.09 -8.47 -0.29
C GLN A 20 -8.51 -8.23 -1.68
N TRP A 21 -7.94 -9.27 -2.28
CA TRP A 21 -7.53 -9.27 -3.67
C TRP A 21 -8.72 -8.96 -4.60
N ASN A 22 -8.67 -7.80 -5.25
CA ASN A 22 -9.74 -7.32 -6.11
C ASN A 22 -9.49 -7.68 -7.59
N ASP A 23 -10.04 -8.80 -8.05
CA ASP A 23 -9.89 -9.30 -9.43
C ASP A 23 -10.32 -8.29 -10.52
N THR A 24 -11.17 -7.32 -10.20
CA THR A 24 -11.55 -6.28 -11.17
C THR A 24 -10.40 -5.32 -11.48
N LEU A 25 -9.46 -5.16 -10.55
CA LEU A 25 -8.29 -4.28 -10.68
C LEU A 25 -6.98 -5.06 -10.75
N LEU A 26 -6.92 -6.26 -10.18
CA LEU A 26 -5.71 -7.04 -9.95
C LEU A 26 -5.72 -8.39 -10.68
N ASN A 27 -6.47 -8.53 -11.77
CA ASN A 27 -6.36 -9.75 -12.60
C ASN A 27 -5.06 -9.77 -13.41
N PRO A 28 -4.55 -10.96 -13.79
CA PRO A 28 -3.28 -11.11 -14.49
C PRO A 28 -3.11 -10.26 -15.75
N ALA A 29 -4.18 -10.04 -16.52
CA ALA A 29 -4.12 -9.25 -17.76
C ALA A 29 -3.88 -7.75 -17.47
N LEU A 30 -4.49 -7.23 -16.40
CA LEU A 30 -4.23 -5.88 -15.93
C LEU A 30 -2.82 -5.74 -15.34
N LEU A 31 -2.34 -6.74 -14.57
CA LEU A 31 -0.97 -6.71 -14.06
C LEU A 31 0.06 -6.60 -15.21
N GLU A 32 -0.13 -7.37 -16.28
CA GLU A 32 0.70 -7.32 -17.50
C GLU A 32 0.59 -5.98 -18.25
N THR A 33 -0.50 -5.23 -18.04
CA THR A 33 -0.65 -3.88 -18.61
C THR A 33 0.04 -2.83 -17.74
N TYR A 34 -0.03 -2.97 -16.41
CA TYR A 34 0.54 -2.02 -15.47
C TYR A 34 2.07 -2.05 -15.43
N ALA A 35 2.67 -3.24 -15.48
CA ALA A 35 4.11 -3.35 -15.34
C ALA A 35 4.91 -2.64 -16.45
N PRO A 36 4.55 -2.75 -17.74
CA PRO A 36 5.17 -1.95 -18.80
C PRO A 36 4.98 -0.45 -18.61
N ALA A 37 3.80 0.00 -18.11
CA ALA A 37 3.54 1.41 -17.87
C ALA A 37 4.45 1.98 -16.76
N ILE A 38 4.75 1.19 -15.73
CA ILE A 38 5.72 1.56 -14.68
C ILE A 38 7.15 1.51 -15.21
N TRP A 39 7.52 0.45 -15.95
CA TRP A 39 8.84 0.29 -16.56
C TRP A 39 9.20 1.45 -17.50
N GLN A 40 8.26 1.88 -18.34
CA GLN A 40 8.45 3.00 -19.26
C GLN A 40 8.71 4.34 -18.55
N ASN A 41 8.33 4.46 -17.28
CA ASN A 41 8.62 5.61 -16.41
C ASN A 41 9.88 5.40 -15.57
N CYS A 42 10.91 4.78 -16.16
CA CYS A 42 12.24 4.59 -15.56
C CYS A 42 12.27 3.74 -14.27
N SER A 43 11.26 2.90 -14.03
CA SER A 43 11.37 1.87 -12.99
C SER A 43 12.50 0.91 -13.34
N PRO A 44 13.34 0.46 -12.39
CA PRO A 44 14.34 -0.57 -12.64
C PRO A 44 13.75 -1.99 -12.69
N LEU A 45 12.46 -2.14 -12.38
CA LEU A 45 11.76 -3.42 -12.31
C LEU A 45 10.79 -3.57 -13.49
N HIS A 46 11.00 -4.60 -14.32
CA HIS A 46 10.16 -4.90 -15.47
C HIS A 46 8.79 -5.51 -15.10
N ASN A 47 8.68 -6.09 -13.91
CA ASN A 47 7.50 -6.81 -13.42
C ASN A 47 6.76 -6.08 -12.28
N CYS A 48 7.10 -4.81 -12.03
CA CYS A 48 6.48 -4.02 -10.99
C CYS A 48 5.13 -3.49 -11.47
N PHE A 49 4.01 -3.89 -10.86
CA PHE A 49 2.66 -3.50 -11.30
C PHE A 49 1.99 -2.41 -10.44
N GLY A 50 2.60 -2.03 -9.31
CA GLY A 50 2.03 -1.05 -8.40
C GLY A 50 2.95 -0.74 -7.22
N PHE A 51 2.50 0.17 -6.37
CA PHE A 51 3.26 0.67 -5.23
C PHE A 51 2.48 0.47 -3.92
N THR A 52 3.16 0.09 -2.84
CA THR A 52 2.56 0.02 -1.50
C THR A 52 3.28 0.96 -0.55
N ASP A 53 2.51 1.72 0.24
CA ASP A 53 3.05 2.60 1.26
C ASP A 53 2.09 2.79 2.44
N GLY A 54 2.65 3.10 3.60
CA GLY A 54 1.93 3.52 4.79
C GLY A 54 1.76 5.04 4.81
N THR A 55 0.51 5.51 4.76
CA THR A 55 0.18 6.94 4.79
C THR A 55 -0.52 7.32 6.09
N VAL A 56 -0.08 8.43 6.69
CA VAL A 56 -0.80 9.09 7.79
C VAL A 56 -1.82 10.05 7.17
N GLY A 57 -3.10 9.80 7.39
CA GLY A 57 -4.19 10.72 7.11
C GLY A 57 -4.38 11.69 8.28
N PRO A 58 -3.98 12.97 8.17
CA PRO A 58 -4.05 13.91 9.27
C PRO A 58 -5.50 14.21 9.65
N THR A 59 -5.76 14.36 10.94
CA THR A 59 -7.06 14.74 11.49
C THR A 59 -6.91 15.95 12.41
N CYS A 60 -8.03 16.58 12.75
CA CYS A 60 -8.06 17.48 13.90
C CYS A 60 -7.62 16.74 15.16
N ARG A 61 -7.08 17.48 16.14
CA ARG A 61 -6.76 16.93 17.47
C ARG A 61 -8.05 16.39 18.09
N PRO A 62 -8.13 15.09 18.43
CA PRO A 62 -9.33 14.54 19.03
C PRO A 62 -9.41 14.93 20.51
N ASP A 63 -10.61 15.01 21.07
CA ASP A 63 -10.78 15.29 22.51
C ASP A 63 -10.44 14.07 23.38
N GLN A 64 -10.63 12.86 22.84
CA GLN A 64 -10.33 11.57 23.47
C GLN A 64 -9.25 10.82 22.68
N ASN A 65 -8.53 9.90 23.32
CA ASN A 65 -7.53 9.02 22.68
C ASN A 65 -6.43 9.76 21.89
N GLN A 66 -6.04 10.94 22.37
CA GLN A 66 -5.02 11.79 21.74
C GLN A 66 -3.67 11.11 21.58
N GLU A 67 -3.22 10.39 22.62
CA GLU A 67 -1.93 9.68 22.60
C GLU A 67 -1.88 8.63 21.49
N ILE A 68 -3.01 7.99 21.22
CA ILE A 68 -3.17 6.93 20.25
C ILE A 68 -3.19 7.49 18.81
N ALA A 69 -3.84 8.64 18.62
CA ALA A 69 -3.91 9.33 17.34
C ALA A 69 -2.64 10.13 17.01
N HIS A 70 -1.80 10.44 18.00
CA HIS A 70 -0.62 11.26 17.80
C HIS A 70 0.52 10.47 17.14
N ASN A 71 0.85 10.82 15.89
CA ASN A 71 2.05 10.30 15.23
C ASN A 71 3.26 11.15 15.61
N GLY A 72 4.14 10.61 16.44
CA GLY A 72 5.35 11.32 16.89
C GLY A 72 6.36 11.63 15.79
N HIS A 73 6.44 10.79 14.74
CA HIS A 73 7.39 10.97 13.64
C HIS A 73 7.00 12.16 12.74
N LYS A 74 5.71 12.27 12.39
CA LYS A 74 5.17 13.36 11.57
C LYS A 74 4.70 14.57 12.40
N ARG A 75 4.63 14.43 13.74
CA ARG A 75 4.18 15.45 14.71
C ARG A 75 2.75 15.95 14.43
N VAL A 76 1.87 15.05 13.99
CA VAL A 76 0.46 15.34 13.68
C VAL A 76 -0.44 14.30 14.36
N TYR A 77 -1.69 14.68 14.61
CA TYR A 77 -2.75 13.72 14.92
C TYR A 77 -3.27 13.14 13.61
N GLY A 78 -3.47 11.83 13.56
CA GLY A 78 -3.98 11.20 12.37
C GLY A 78 -4.18 9.70 12.52
N LEU A 79 -4.85 9.15 11.53
CA LEU A 79 -5.01 7.71 11.36
C LEU A 79 -4.03 7.24 10.31
N LYS A 80 -3.53 6.02 10.46
CA LYS A 80 -2.68 5.40 9.45
C LYS A 80 -3.47 4.45 8.56
N TYR A 81 -3.07 4.43 7.30
CA TYR A 81 -3.58 3.53 6.28
C TYR A 81 -2.39 2.94 5.52
N GLN A 82 -2.50 1.69 5.11
CA GLN A 82 -1.63 1.11 4.10
C GLN A 82 -2.46 0.92 2.84
N SER A 83 -1.88 1.14 1.68
CA SER A 83 -2.60 0.94 0.42
C SER A 83 -1.70 0.59 -0.75
N VAL A 84 -2.29 -0.10 -1.72
CA VAL A 84 -1.68 -0.38 -3.02
C VAL A 84 -2.20 0.61 -4.07
N ALA A 85 -1.32 1.44 -4.60
CA ALA A 85 -1.61 2.37 -5.69
C ALA A 85 -1.20 1.77 -7.04
N LEU A 86 -2.10 1.88 -8.03
CA LEU A 86 -1.89 1.41 -9.39
C LEU A 86 -1.59 2.56 -10.38
N PRO A 87 -0.96 2.28 -11.53
CA PRO A 87 -0.62 3.29 -12.53
C PRO A 87 -1.80 4.05 -13.11
N ASN A 88 -3.01 3.47 -13.05
CA ASN A 88 -4.24 4.11 -13.49
C ASN A 88 -4.84 5.08 -12.45
N GLY A 89 -4.15 5.31 -11.32
CA GLY A 89 -4.58 6.20 -10.24
C GLY A 89 -5.57 5.57 -9.26
N MET A 90 -5.88 4.28 -9.40
CA MET A 90 -6.77 3.58 -8.49
C MET A 90 -6.02 2.99 -7.29
N MET A 91 -6.74 2.85 -6.19
CA MET A 91 -6.29 2.12 -5.00
C MET A 91 -6.83 0.70 -5.09
N ALA A 92 -5.95 -0.28 -5.25
CA ALA A 92 -6.34 -1.67 -5.46
C ALA A 92 -6.64 -2.43 -4.16
N ASN A 93 -6.00 -2.00 -3.08
CA ASN A 93 -6.14 -2.57 -1.75
C ASN A 93 -5.86 -1.47 -0.71
N MET A 94 -6.52 -1.54 0.43
CA MET A 94 -6.32 -0.64 1.56
C MET A 94 -6.56 -1.37 2.89
N TYR A 95 -5.68 -1.12 3.85
CA TYR A 95 -5.80 -1.55 5.24
C TYR A 95 -5.76 -0.34 6.19
N GLY A 96 -6.55 -0.40 7.26
CA GLY A 96 -6.77 0.70 8.20
C GLY A 96 -8.26 1.06 8.30
N PRO A 97 -8.62 2.16 8.97
CA PRO A 97 -7.76 3.02 9.77
C PRO A 97 -7.15 2.29 10.98
N VAL A 98 -5.87 2.52 11.25
CA VAL A 98 -5.21 2.10 12.50
C VAL A 98 -4.60 3.30 13.24
N GLU A 99 -4.13 3.05 14.46
CA GLU A 99 -3.54 4.07 15.31
C GLU A 99 -2.32 4.72 14.66
N GLY A 100 -2.17 6.03 14.79
CA GLY A 100 -1.12 6.81 14.12
C GLY A 100 0.31 6.38 14.49
N THR A 101 0.48 5.67 15.60
CA THR A 101 1.76 5.17 16.12
C THR A 101 2.18 3.81 15.56
N ARG A 102 1.30 3.08 14.86
CA ARG A 102 1.61 1.77 14.31
C ARG A 102 2.74 1.85 13.28
N HIS A 103 3.61 0.83 13.26
CA HIS A 103 4.67 0.69 12.26
C HIS A 103 4.12 0.14 10.96
N ASP A 104 4.64 0.62 9.83
CA ASP A 104 4.12 0.26 8.51
C ASP A 104 4.33 -1.23 8.21
N SER A 105 5.46 -1.82 8.62
CA SER A 105 5.71 -3.26 8.50
C SER A 105 4.72 -4.12 9.32
N ALA A 106 4.22 -3.61 10.45
CA ALA A 106 3.20 -4.30 11.24
C ALA A 106 1.85 -4.26 10.52
N MET A 107 1.51 -3.11 9.92
CA MET A 107 0.30 -2.98 9.11
C MET A 107 0.33 -3.90 7.88
N LEU A 108 1.49 -4.05 7.23
CA LEU A 108 1.66 -5.00 6.13
C LEU A 108 1.44 -6.45 6.56
N ALA A 109 1.88 -6.82 7.76
CA ALA A 109 1.64 -8.16 8.28
C ALA A 109 0.15 -8.36 8.61
N ASP A 110 -0.47 -7.40 9.27
CA ASP A 110 -1.88 -7.49 9.69
C ASP A 110 -2.86 -7.41 8.51
N SER A 111 -2.48 -6.78 7.39
CA SER A 111 -3.35 -6.63 6.21
C SER A 111 -3.52 -7.91 5.41
N GLY A 112 -2.65 -8.92 5.58
CA GLY A 112 -2.65 -10.14 4.77
C GLY A 112 -2.20 -9.95 3.32
N LEU A 113 -1.79 -8.74 2.93
CA LEU A 113 -1.41 -8.41 1.55
C LEU A 113 -0.29 -9.31 1.01
N LEU A 114 0.66 -9.72 1.86
CA LEU A 114 1.75 -10.61 1.45
C LEU A 114 1.24 -11.99 1.03
N ASP A 115 0.25 -12.53 1.73
CA ASP A 115 -0.35 -13.83 1.42
C ASP A 115 -1.14 -13.76 0.12
N ASP A 116 -1.89 -12.66 -0.08
CA ASP A 116 -2.62 -12.39 -1.33
C ASP A 116 -1.66 -12.29 -2.53
N LEU A 117 -0.55 -11.56 -2.37
CA LEU A 117 0.47 -11.44 -3.40
C LEU A 117 1.08 -12.80 -3.77
N GLU A 118 1.41 -13.63 -2.79
CA GLU A 118 1.99 -14.96 -3.01
C GLU A 118 1.03 -15.92 -3.74
N GLN A 119 -0.27 -15.76 -3.53
CA GLN A 119 -1.29 -16.59 -4.16
C GLN A 119 -1.67 -16.10 -5.56
N HIS A 120 -1.69 -14.79 -5.78
CA HIS A 120 -2.37 -14.18 -6.94
C HIS A 120 -1.47 -13.34 -7.87
N ALA A 121 -0.31 -12.84 -7.42
CA ALA A 121 0.50 -11.89 -8.18
C ALA A 121 1.36 -12.55 -9.27
N PHE A 122 0.68 -13.11 -10.27
CA PHE A 122 1.27 -13.74 -11.44
C PHE A 122 0.69 -13.16 -12.73
N SER A 123 1.50 -13.14 -13.77
CA SER A 123 1.09 -12.83 -15.13
C SER A 123 0.18 -13.94 -15.70
N ILE A 124 -0.41 -13.72 -16.88
CA ILE A 124 -1.19 -14.74 -17.60
C ILE A 124 -0.28 -15.96 -17.90
N THR A 125 0.99 -15.71 -18.21
CA THR A 125 2.02 -16.71 -18.47
C THR A 125 2.64 -17.32 -17.20
N ARG A 126 2.12 -16.99 -16.00
CA ARG A 126 2.62 -17.44 -14.69
C ARG A 126 4.00 -16.91 -14.32
N GLU A 127 4.40 -15.78 -14.88
CA GLU A 127 5.59 -15.05 -14.45
C GLU A 127 5.30 -14.24 -13.18
N LEU A 128 6.32 -14.05 -12.34
CA LEU A 128 6.19 -13.36 -11.06
C LEU A 128 5.95 -11.86 -11.29
N MET A 129 4.91 -11.33 -10.64
CA MET A 129 4.60 -9.90 -10.61
C MET A 129 4.84 -9.36 -9.20
N ALA A 130 5.35 -8.13 -9.08
CA ALA A 130 5.72 -7.57 -7.78
C ALA A 130 5.14 -6.16 -7.56
N LEU A 131 4.92 -5.83 -6.29
CA LEU A 131 4.77 -4.45 -5.85
C LEU A 131 6.13 -3.86 -5.49
N TYR A 132 6.22 -2.54 -5.57
CA TYR A 132 7.34 -1.79 -5.02
C TYR A 132 6.92 -1.07 -3.73
N GLY A 133 7.64 -1.34 -2.64
CA GLY A 133 7.37 -0.78 -1.33
C GLY A 133 8.45 0.16 -0.82
N ASP A 134 8.13 0.86 0.27
CA ASP A 134 9.09 1.63 1.05
C ASP A 134 10.22 0.73 1.66
N PRO A 135 11.42 1.29 1.95
CA PRO A 135 12.53 0.52 2.51
C PRO A 135 12.27 -0.16 3.87
N ALA A 136 11.28 0.28 4.64
CA ALA A 136 10.87 -0.30 5.91
C ALA A 136 10.14 -1.64 5.73
N TYR A 137 9.62 -1.94 4.54
CA TYR A 137 9.04 -3.24 4.24
C TYR A 137 10.10 -4.34 4.05
N PRO A 138 9.75 -5.61 4.31
CA PRO A 138 10.63 -6.75 4.04
C PRO A 138 10.80 -6.97 2.53
N LEU A 139 12.01 -7.35 2.11
CA LEU A 139 12.27 -7.81 0.76
C LEU A 139 11.66 -9.21 0.55
N ARG A 140 10.82 -9.36 -0.47
CA ARG A 140 10.14 -10.61 -0.88
C ARG A 140 10.07 -10.70 -2.40
N VAL A 141 9.77 -11.88 -2.93
CA VAL A 141 9.65 -12.07 -4.39
C VAL A 141 8.56 -11.19 -5.01
N HIS A 142 7.39 -11.07 -4.35
CA HIS A 142 6.27 -10.23 -4.79
C HIS A 142 6.25 -8.83 -4.16
N LEU A 143 7.22 -8.48 -3.30
CA LEU A 143 7.37 -7.15 -2.72
C LEU A 143 8.84 -6.73 -2.73
N GLN A 144 9.19 -5.92 -3.73
CA GLN A 144 10.53 -5.37 -3.89
C GLN A 144 10.63 -4.04 -3.14
N VAL A 145 11.81 -3.75 -2.59
CA VAL A 145 12.08 -2.51 -1.86
C VAL A 145 13.43 -1.93 -2.32
N PRO A 146 13.65 -0.61 -2.20
CA PRO A 146 14.95 -0.01 -2.46
C PRO A 146 16.03 -0.59 -1.55
N TYR A 147 17.29 -0.48 -1.98
CA TYR A 147 18.43 -0.88 -1.18
C TYR A 147 18.49 -0.10 0.15
N ARG A 148 18.55 -0.83 1.27
CA ARG A 148 18.60 -0.23 2.62
C ARG A 148 19.96 0.43 2.83
N GLY A 149 19.99 1.76 2.95
CA GLY A 149 21.21 2.53 3.25
C GLY A 149 21.87 3.21 2.05
N ALA A 150 21.25 3.20 0.86
CA ALA A 150 21.64 4.10 -0.22
C ALA A 150 21.06 5.49 0.06
N GLY A 151 21.90 6.41 0.52
CA GLY A 151 21.62 7.83 0.32
C GLY A 151 21.38 8.07 -1.17
N ILE A 152 20.44 8.95 -1.50
CA ILE A 152 20.21 9.39 -2.87
C ILE A 152 21.57 9.83 -3.41
N THR A 153 22.10 9.15 -4.41
CA THR A 153 23.34 9.61 -5.05
C THR A 153 23.03 10.94 -5.74
N PRO A 154 23.99 11.87 -5.89
CA PRO A 154 23.72 13.17 -6.52
C PRO A 154 23.13 13.09 -7.95
N GLN A 155 23.19 11.93 -8.60
CA GLN A 155 22.55 11.66 -9.89
C GLN A 155 21.06 11.29 -9.81
N MET A 156 20.56 10.99 -8.61
CA MET A 156 19.18 10.63 -8.32
C MET A 156 18.39 11.78 -7.68
N GLU A 157 19.06 12.91 -7.38
CA GLU A 157 18.40 14.17 -7.05
C GLU A 157 18.05 14.90 -8.36
N LEU A 158 16.76 15.03 -8.64
CA LEU A 158 16.22 15.80 -9.77
C LEU A 158 16.26 17.30 -9.47
#